data_AF-A0AAD9C7V8-F1
#
_entry.id   AF-A0AAD9C7V8-F1
#
_cell.length_a   1.000
_cell.length_b   1.000
_cell.length_c   1.000
_cell.angle_alpha   90.00
_cell.angle_beta   90.00
_cell.angle_gamma   90.00
#
_symmetry.space_group_name_H-M   'P 1'
#
loop_
_entity.id
_entity.type
_entity.pdbx_description
1 polymer ?
#
loop_
_entity_poly.entity_id
_entity_poly.type
_entity_poly.pdbx_seq_one_letter_code
_entity_poly.pdbx_strand_id
1 'polypeptide(L)'
;MYAHNGRLGCTPCHDVKDLGVMASRGVIIAIQWADGKIIPAGHSRDVQLSSLRKKIREHKNSAAHNEAVKILQTANKDILLNMNASSQESVFESTAKVFMTAYYVAKNNKPFTDFESLIDLQPSKFS
;
A
#
# COMPACT_ATOMS: atom_id res chain seq x y z
N MET A 1 3.51 4.46 -17.40
CA MET A 1 4.54 5.27 -18.10
C MET A 1 4.12 6.71 -18.00
N TYR A 2 5.06 7.65 -17.98
CA TYR A 2 4.79 9.08 -17.99
C TYR A 2 5.71 9.77 -18.99
N ALA A 3 5.35 11.00 -19.37
CA ALA A 3 6.17 11.86 -20.22
C ALA A 3 6.75 13.01 -19.40
N HIS A 4 8.03 13.30 -19.55
CA HIS A 4 8.70 14.43 -18.91
C HIS A 4 9.69 15.05 -19.91
N ASN A 5 9.56 16.36 -20.16
CA ASN A 5 10.39 17.10 -21.13
C ASN A 5 10.45 16.41 -22.52
N GLY A 6 9.32 15.91 -23.00
CA GLY A 6 9.23 15.21 -24.30
C GLY A 6 9.85 13.81 -24.33
N ARG A 7 10.26 13.26 -23.18
CA ARG A 7 10.86 11.93 -23.03
C ARG A 7 10.01 11.02 -22.16
N LEU A 8 10.24 9.72 -22.27
CA LEU A 8 9.46 8.70 -21.56
C LEU A 8 10.12 8.27 -20.25
N GLY A 9 9.29 7.98 -19.26
CA GLY A 9 9.66 7.40 -17.97
C GLY A 9 8.69 6.32 -17.52
N CYS A 10 9.06 5.62 -16.44
CA CYS A 10 8.27 4.56 -15.84
C CYS A 10 7.75 4.99 -14.47
N THR A 11 6.43 5.07 -14.33
CA THR A 11 5.77 5.56 -13.11
C THR A 11 6.11 4.69 -11.88
N PRO A 12 5.98 3.35 -11.91
CA PRO A 12 6.39 2.54 -10.76
C PRO A 12 7.86 2.75 -10.33
N CYS A 13 8.74 2.94 -11.31
CA CYS A 13 10.16 3.18 -11.04
C CYS A 13 10.42 4.59 -10.52
N HIS A 14 9.60 5.57 -10.92
CA HIS A 14 9.66 6.93 -10.40
C HIS A 14 9.19 6.96 -8.94
N ASP A 15 8.04 6.37 -8.65
CA ASP A 15 7.42 6.40 -7.32
C ASP A 15 8.29 5.71 -6.26
N VAL A 16 9.04 4.67 -6.67
CA VAL A 16 9.93 3.92 -5.77
C VAL A 16 11.32 4.55 -5.66
N LYS A 17 11.70 5.49 -6.54
CA LYS A 17 13.09 6.02 -6.60
C LYS A 17 13.53 6.71 -5.29
N ASP A 18 12.58 7.37 -4.63
CA ASP A 18 12.84 8.18 -3.43
C ASP A 18 12.66 7.35 -2.14
N LEU A 19 12.30 6.07 -2.25
CA LEU A 19 12.16 5.16 -1.09
C LEU A 19 13.52 4.73 -0.51
N GLY A 20 14.65 5.09 -1.13
CA GLY A 20 16.00 4.91 -0.56
C GLY A 20 16.28 3.47 -0.08
N VAL A 21 16.87 3.35 1.13
CA VAL A 21 17.24 2.07 1.77
C VAL A 21 16.00 1.21 2.13
N MET A 22 14.79 1.80 2.18
CA MET A 22 13.53 1.08 2.42
C MET A 22 13.06 0.28 1.19
N ALA A 23 13.62 0.54 0.00
CA ALA A 23 13.47 -0.32 -1.17
C ALA A 23 14.31 -1.61 -1.07
N SER A 24 14.61 -2.07 0.15
CA SER A 24 15.47 -3.22 0.51
C SER A 24 14.93 -4.54 -0.03
N ARG A 25 15.12 -4.72 -1.33
CA ARG A 25 15.01 -5.97 -2.10
C ARG A 25 16.26 -6.19 -2.97
N GLY A 26 17.29 -5.36 -2.80
CA GLY A 26 18.57 -5.49 -3.51
C GLY A 26 18.54 -5.10 -4.99
N VAL A 27 17.52 -4.37 -5.46
CA VAL A 27 17.39 -4.04 -6.89
C VAL A 27 17.56 -2.55 -7.14
N ILE A 28 18.52 -2.22 -8.01
CA ILE A 28 18.83 -0.85 -8.42
C ILE A 28 17.89 -0.44 -9.56
N ILE A 29 17.08 0.58 -9.35
CA ILE A 29 16.23 1.17 -10.38
C ILE A 29 17.10 2.06 -11.29
N ALA A 30 17.02 1.83 -12.60
CA ALA A 30 17.73 2.65 -13.56
C ALA A 30 17.15 4.08 -13.60
N ILE A 31 17.96 5.07 -13.23
CA ILE A 31 17.57 6.48 -13.08
C ILE A 31 16.92 7.08 -14.33
N GLN A 32 17.34 6.64 -15.52
CA GLN A 32 16.76 7.03 -16.79
C GLN A 32 15.27 6.71 -16.94
N TRP A 33 14.80 5.62 -16.32
CA TRP A 33 13.38 5.28 -16.27
C TRP A 33 12.67 6.08 -15.17
N ALA A 34 13.31 6.22 -14.01
CA ALA A 34 12.76 6.93 -12.86
C ALA A 34 12.61 8.45 -13.07
N ASP A 35 13.47 9.07 -13.89
CA ASP A 35 13.48 10.51 -14.17
C ASP A 35 12.92 10.88 -15.56
N GLY A 36 12.43 9.89 -16.32
CA GLY A 36 11.83 10.18 -17.62
C GLY A 36 12.86 10.61 -18.67
N LYS A 37 14.07 10.06 -18.60
CA LYS A 37 15.21 10.41 -19.47
C LYS A 37 15.48 9.33 -20.51
N ILE A 38 14.49 8.54 -20.94
CA ILE A 38 14.67 7.52 -21.98
C ILE A 38 14.90 8.17 -23.34
N ILE A 39 16.04 7.83 -23.95
CA ILE A 39 16.47 8.34 -25.25
C ILE A 39 16.27 7.25 -26.31
N PRO A 40 15.58 7.53 -27.43
CA PRO A 40 15.51 6.63 -28.58
C PRO A 40 16.88 6.51 -29.27
N ALA A 41 17.17 5.35 -29.87
CA ALA A 41 18.33 5.21 -30.75
C ALA A 41 17.95 5.37 -32.23
N GLY A 42 18.87 5.89 -33.04
CA GLY A 42 18.73 6.04 -34.50
C GLY A 42 18.34 7.44 -34.96
N HIS A 43 18.50 7.68 -36.27
CA HIS A 43 18.32 8.99 -36.90
C HIS A 43 16.92 9.19 -37.52
N SER A 44 16.30 8.14 -38.06
CA SER A 44 14.94 8.22 -38.61
C SER A 44 13.89 7.95 -37.54
N ARG A 45 12.71 8.56 -37.71
CA ARG A 45 11.57 8.42 -36.78
C ARG A 45 11.19 6.96 -36.57
N ASP A 46 11.15 6.15 -37.62
CA ASP A 46 10.74 4.74 -37.53
C ASP A 46 11.73 3.89 -36.74
N VAL A 47 13.03 4.16 -36.89
CA VAL A 47 14.09 3.50 -36.12
C VAL A 47 14.02 3.93 -34.65
N GLN A 48 13.79 5.21 -34.39
CA GLN A 48 13.61 5.74 -33.03
C GLN A 48 12.40 5.10 -32.32
N LEU A 49 11.25 5.00 -33.00
CA LEU A 49 10.05 4.36 -32.45
C LEU A 49 10.29 2.86 -32.19
N SER A 50 10.95 2.16 -33.11
CA SER A 50 11.29 0.75 -32.95
C SER A 50 12.25 0.53 -31.78
N SER A 51 13.24 1.40 -31.62
CA SER A 51 14.17 1.41 -30.49
C SER A 51 13.44 1.61 -29.16
N LEU A 52 12.51 2.59 -29.08
CA LEU A 52 11.72 2.84 -27.89
C LEU A 52 10.85 1.64 -27.52
N ARG A 53 10.14 1.06 -28.49
CA ARG A 53 9.31 -0.14 -28.27
C ARG A 53 10.15 -1.30 -27.70
N LYS A 54 11.35 -1.52 -28.24
CA LYS A 54 12.28 -2.52 -27.71
C LYS A 54 12.68 -2.23 -26.26
N LYS A 55 13.13 -0.99 -25.98
CA LYS A 55 13.52 -0.57 -24.61
C LYS A 55 12.37 -0.72 -23.61
N ILE A 56 11.16 -0.32 -23.98
CA ILE A 56 9.95 -0.45 -23.14
C ILE A 56 9.67 -1.91 -22.83
N ARG A 57 9.73 -2.80 -23.83
CA ARG A 57 9.48 -4.23 -23.66
C ARG A 57 10.52 -4.87 -22.73
N GLU A 58 11.80 -4.57 -22.94
CA GLU A 58 12.90 -5.09 -22.10
C GLU A 58 12.78 -4.59 -20.67
N HIS A 59 12.48 -3.30 -20.48
CA HIS A 59 12.29 -2.74 -19.15
C HIS A 59 11.10 -3.36 -18.42
N LYS A 60 9.94 -3.52 -19.10
CA LYS A 60 8.75 -4.14 -18.53
C LYS A 60 9.03 -5.54 -17.97
N ASN A 61 9.95 -6.27 -18.59
CA ASN A 61 10.31 -7.62 -18.17
C ASN A 61 11.52 -7.67 -17.22
N SER A 62 12.12 -6.52 -16.91
CA SER A 62 13.30 -6.45 -16.05
C SER A 62 12.95 -6.75 -14.58
N ALA A 63 13.87 -7.41 -13.88
CA ALA A 63 13.74 -7.69 -12.46
C ALA A 63 13.51 -6.40 -11.63
N ALA A 64 14.21 -5.32 -11.98
CA ALA A 64 14.06 -4.01 -11.35
C ALA A 64 12.66 -3.43 -11.46
N HIS A 65 12.06 -3.50 -12.65
CA HIS A 65 10.69 -3.03 -12.83
C HIS A 65 9.69 -3.89 -12.04
N ASN A 66 9.80 -5.21 -12.15
CA ASN A 66 8.91 -6.12 -11.45
C ASN A 66 8.99 -5.94 -9.93
N GLU A 67 10.18 -5.68 -9.40
CA GLU A 67 10.35 -5.44 -7.98
C GLU A 67 9.77 -4.09 -7.53
N ALA A 68 9.96 -3.03 -8.32
CA ALA A 68 9.31 -1.74 -8.06
C ALA A 68 7.77 -1.88 -8.03
N VAL A 69 7.19 -2.65 -8.95
CA VAL A 69 5.75 -2.93 -8.97
C VAL A 69 5.31 -3.68 -7.70
N LYS A 70 6.06 -4.70 -7.27
CA LYS A 70 5.75 -5.44 -6.04
C LYS A 70 5.83 -4.56 -4.80
N ILE A 71 6.82 -3.67 -4.70
CA ILE A 71 6.94 -2.74 -3.57
C ILE A 71 5.67 -1.90 -3.45
N LEU A 72 5.19 -1.32 -4.56
CA LEU A 72 3.97 -0.52 -4.56
C LEU A 72 2.71 -1.34 -4.26
N GLN A 73 2.64 -2.58 -4.74
CA GLN A 73 1.53 -3.48 -4.43
C GLN A 73 1.49 -3.84 -2.94
N THR A 74 2.64 -4.14 -2.33
CA THR A 74 2.74 -4.42 -0.90
C THR A 74 2.36 -3.18 -0.09
N ALA A 75 2.88 -2.01 -0.44
CA ALA A 75 2.54 -0.75 0.24
C ALA A 75 1.02 -0.48 0.21
N ASN A 76 0.37 -0.67 -0.95
CA ASN A 76 -1.09 -0.54 -1.06
C ASN A 76 -1.83 -1.58 -0.22
N LYS A 77 -1.35 -2.83 -0.19
CA LYS A 77 -1.95 -3.88 0.63
C LYS A 77 -1.87 -3.53 2.12
N ASP A 78 -0.74 -3.02 2.59
CA ASP A 78 -0.54 -2.64 3.99
C ASP A 78 -1.46 -1.49 4.38
N ILE A 79 -1.64 -0.50 3.50
CA ILE A 79 -2.62 0.58 3.67
C ILE A 79 -4.04 0.02 3.82
N LEU A 80 -4.45 -0.90 2.93
CA LEU A 80 -5.77 -1.54 3.00
C LEU A 80 -5.96 -2.35 4.30
N LEU A 81 -4.94 -3.09 4.75
CA LEU A 81 -4.99 -3.85 5.99
C LEU A 81 -5.12 -2.94 7.21
N ASN A 82 -4.39 -1.82 7.25
CA ASN A 82 -4.49 -0.85 8.34
C ASN A 82 -5.85 -0.14 8.37
N MET A 83 -6.41 0.21 7.21
CA MET A 83 -7.77 0.76 7.13
C MET A 83 -8.82 -0.25 7.59
N ASN A 84 -8.66 -1.52 7.21
CA ASN A 84 -9.56 -2.58 7.68
C ASN A 84 -9.45 -2.80 9.19
N ALA A 85 -8.24 -2.85 9.74
CA ALA A 85 -8.02 -3.00 11.18
C ALA A 85 -8.64 -1.85 11.99
N SER A 86 -8.39 -0.59 11.58
CA SER A 86 -9.00 0.58 12.22
C SER A 86 -10.53 0.61 12.09
N SER A 87 -11.09 0.17 10.95
CA SER A 87 -12.55 0.11 10.79
C SER A 87 -13.23 -0.92 11.70
N GLN A 88 -12.51 -1.96 12.11
CA GLN A 88 -13.03 -3.02 12.97
C GLN A 88 -12.79 -2.76 14.45
N GLU A 89 -11.92 -1.80 14.80
CA GLU A 89 -11.52 -1.51 16.18
C GLU A 89 -12.73 -1.15 17.05
N SER A 90 -13.61 -0.26 16.57
CA SER A 90 -14.80 0.16 17.30
C SER A 90 -15.82 -0.97 17.48
N VAL A 91 -15.95 -1.86 16.48
CA VAL A 91 -16.85 -3.02 16.53
C VAL A 91 -16.32 -4.06 17.52
N PHE A 92 -15.01 -4.28 17.52
CA PHE A 92 -14.37 -5.18 18.49
C PHE A 92 -14.51 -4.63 19.91
N GLU A 93 -14.30 -3.33 20.09
CA GLU A 93 -14.48 -2.68 21.39
C GLU A 93 -15.92 -2.81 21.90
N SER A 94 -16.92 -2.47 21.07
CA SER A 94 -18.33 -2.56 21.47
C SER A 94 -18.74 -3.99 21.82
N THR A 95 -18.29 -4.95 21.01
CA THR A 95 -18.56 -6.37 21.23
C THR A 95 -17.91 -6.86 22.53
N ALA A 96 -16.66 -6.49 22.78
CA ALA A 96 -15.96 -6.81 24.02
C ALA A 96 -16.69 -6.23 25.25
N LYS A 97 -17.19 -4.99 25.17
CA LYS A 97 -17.93 -4.38 26.28
C LYS A 97 -19.21 -5.15 26.62
N VAL A 98 -19.98 -5.50 25.59
CA VAL A 98 -21.21 -6.31 25.73
C VAL A 98 -20.91 -7.66 26.38
N PHE A 99 -19.91 -8.39 25.89
CA PHE A 99 -19.54 -9.70 26.45
C PHE A 99 -19.03 -9.60 27.90
N MET A 100 -18.23 -8.58 28.23
CA MET A 100 -17.78 -8.35 29.61
C MET A 100 -18.95 -8.05 30.55
N THR A 101 -19.92 -7.23 30.12
CA THR A 101 -21.13 -6.94 30.92
C THR A 101 -21.96 -8.20 31.11
N ALA A 102 -22.24 -8.95 30.03
CA ALA A 102 -23.02 -10.18 30.10
C ALA A 102 -22.36 -11.22 31.03
N TYR A 103 -21.04 -11.39 30.91
CA TYR A 103 -20.26 -12.25 31.80
C TYR A 103 -20.35 -11.79 33.26
N TYR A 104 -20.19 -10.49 33.53
CA TYR A 104 -20.31 -9.93 34.88
C TYR A 104 -21.70 -10.19 35.47
N VAL A 105 -22.77 -9.96 34.70
CA VAL A 105 -24.16 -10.19 35.13
C VAL A 105 -24.37 -11.66 35.47
N ALA A 106 -23.97 -12.58 34.59
CA ALA A 106 -24.10 -14.02 34.80
C ALA A 106 -23.29 -14.48 36.02
N LYS A 107 -22.03 -14.04 36.15
CA LYS A 107 -21.14 -14.40 37.26
C LYS A 107 -21.69 -13.97 38.62
N ASN A 108 -22.34 -12.80 38.69
CA ASN A 108 -22.89 -12.27 39.93
C ASN A 108 -24.37 -12.63 40.13
N ASN A 109 -24.93 -13.47 39.26
CA ASN A 109 -26.34 -13.88 39.29
C ASN A 109 -27.31 -12.68 39.36
N LYS A 110 -26.95 -11.58 38.68
CA LYS A 110 -27.76 -10.36 38.64
C LYS A 110 -28.88 -10.51 37.59
N PRO A 111 -30.06 -9.95 37.82
CA PRO A 111 -31.09 -9.87 36.79
C PRO A 111 -30.56 -9.04 35.61
N PHE A 112 -30.95 -9.43 34.39
CA PHE A 112 -30.55 -8.74 33.15
C PHE A 112 -31.40 -7.47 32.91
N THR A 113 -31.63 -6.70 33.96
CA THR A 113 -32.32 -5.41 33.92
C THR A 113 -31.26 -4.31 34.02
N ASP A 114 -31.37 -3.26 33.20
CA ASP A 114 -30.47 -2.09 33.16
C ASP A 114 -29.05 -2.33 32.60
N PHE A 115 -28.87 -3.33 31.74
CA PHE A 115 -27.55 -3.71 31.21
C PHE A 115 -26.91 -2.64 30.29
N GLU A 116 -27.71 -1.82 29.60
CA GLU A 116 -27.21 -0.74 28.74
C GLU A 116 -26.36 0.28 29.52
N SER A 117 -26.85 0.68 30.70
CA SER A 117 -26.11 1.61 31.57
C SER A 117 -24.75 1.05 32.01
N LEU A 118 -24.63 -0.26 32.19
CA LEU A 118 -23.39 -0.92 32.59
C LEU A 118 -22.38 -1.02 31.44
N ILE A 119 -22.84 -1.10 30.19
CA ILE A 119 -21.97 -1.07 29.00
C ILE A 119 -21.36 0.32 28.83
N ASP A 120 -22.16 1.37 29.00
CA ASP A 120 -21.72 2.76 28.84
C ASP A 120 -20.72 3.20 29.91
N LEU A 121 -20.81 2.62 31.11
CA LEU A 121 -19.88 2.88 32.21
C LEU A 121 -18.52 2.17 32.06
N GLN A 122 -18.34 1.31 31.05
CA GLN A 122 -17.06 0.64 30.85
C GLN A 122 -16.02 1.58 30.22
N PRO A 123 -14.82 1.72 30.83
CA PRO A 123 -13.76 2.56 30.26
C PRO A 123 -13.29 2.01 28.90
N SER A 124 -13.00 2.90 27.95
CA SER A 124 -12.37 2.54 26.67
C SER A 124 -10.95 2.03 26.94
N LYS A 125 -10.62 0.83 26.44
CA LYS A 125 -9.31 0.20 26.71
C LYS A 125 -8.18 0.64 25.79
N PHE A 126 -8.45 1.54 24.84
CA PHE A 126 -7.48 2.05 23.89
C PHE A 126 -7.55 3.58 23.87
N SER A 127 -6.71 4.23 24.68
CA SER A 127 -6.46 5.67 24.70
C SER A 127 -4.97 5.93 24.77
#